data_AF-A0A530RAY4-F1
#
_entry.id   AF-A0A530RAY4-F1
#
_cell.length_a   1.000
_cell.length_b   1.000
_cell.length_c   1.000
_cell.angle_alpha   90.00
_cell.angle_beta   90.00
_cell.angle_gamma   90.00
#
_symmetry.space_group_name_H-M   'P 1'
#
loop_
_entity.id
_entity.type
_entity.pdbx_description
1 polymer ?
#
loop_
_entity_poly.entity_id
_entity_poly.type
_entity_poly.pdbx_seq_one_letter_code
_entity_poly.pdbx_strand_id
1 'polypeptide(L)'
;MAVTGLQTSIFRYWSGPTGALRVEVAGVPGTLSISDYGTATSYAFTRAEAGAAVPVVNPVPITPKSGVVLGSTDASAAMALKDLFSGTVIVYVTYNDHRESTYSQAATLANVAAIVNAVRPLVKKVLVVCDHIGFGRLTDATAQANGAGAGIGLASSEIESKRQIQDSQALTTALLAAYPGECVDLQANLVADGYTQNVTVLGTVFQIVKLTILGDGTHPTTALGKAVEAGYMNNQLTSRGI
;
A
#
# COMPACT_ATOMS: atom_id res chain seq x y z
N MET A 1 -0.61 -27.39 -20.38
CA MET A 1 -2.04 -27.81 -20.33
C MET A 1 -2.86 -26.52 -20.34
N ALA A 2 -3.75 -26.33 -21.32
CA ALA A 2 -4.57 -25.12 -21.40
C ALA A 2 -5.84 -25.32 -20.56
N VAL A 3 -6.05 -24.47 -19.55
CA VAL A 3 -7.28 -24.48 -18.76
C VAL A 3 -8.26 -23.48 -19.37
N THR A 4 -9.49 -23.92 -19.66
CA THR A 4 -10.59 -23.08 -20.14
C THR A 4 -11.69 -22.97 -19.09
N GLY A 5 -12.40 -21.84 -19.04
CA GLY A 5 -13.58 -21.66 -18.17
C GLY A 5 -13.33 -21.09 -16.77
N LEU A 6 -12.15 -20.54 -16.49
CA LEU A 6 -11.96 -19.74 -15.27
C LEU A 6 -12.84 -18.48 -15.34
N GLN A 7 -13.67 -18.27 -14.31
CA GLN A 7 -14.40 -17.01 -14.18
C GLN A 7 -13.39 -15.85 -14.17
N THR A 8 -13.65 -14.86 -15.01
CA THR A 8 -12.85 -13.63 -15.18
C THR A 8 -12.69 -12.81 -13.89
N SER A 9 -13.37 -13.17 -12.80
CA SER A 9 -13.34 -12.45 -11.52
C SER A 9 -12.09 -12.67 -10.66
N ILE A 10 -11.26 -13.69 -10.91
CA ILE A 10 -10.05 -13.95 -10.10
C ILE A 10 -9.01 -12.82 -10.21
N PHE A 11 -8.99 -12.07 -11.32
CA PHE A 11 -7.94 -11.08 -11.62
C PHE A 11 -8.41 -9.63 -11.54
N ARG A 12 -9.59 -9.36 -10.96
CA ARG A 12 -10.17 -8.00 -10.82
C ARG A 12 -9.27 -6.98 -10.09
N TYR A 13 -8.16 -7.41 -9.49
CA TYR A 13 -7.29 -6.58 -8.66
C TYR A 13 -5.87 -6.38 -9.22
N TRP A 14 -5.57 -6.82 -10.45
CA TRP A 14 -4.29 -6.46 -11.10
C TRP A 14 -4.42 -5.20 -11.94
N SER A 15 -3.48 -4.28 -11.75
CA SER A 15 -3.38 -3.00 -12.45
C SER A 15 -2.68 -3.09 -13.82
N GLY A 16 -2.54 -4.30 -14.40
CA GLY A 16 -1.80 -4.53 -15.65
C GLY A 16 -2.40 -5.63 -16.53
N PRO A 17 -2.00 -5.70 -17.82
CA PRO A 17 -2.54 -6.67 -18.79
C PRO A 17 -2.04 -8.10 -18.55
N THR A 18 -0.95 -8.28 -17.79
CA THR A 18 -0.36 -9.58 -17.46
C THR A 18 -0.55 -9.90 -15.99
N GLY A 19 -0.48 -11.19 -15.65
CA GLY A 19 -0.10 -11.56 -14.29
C GLY A 19 -0.03 -13.05 -14.03
N ALA A 20 0.37 -13.39 -12.80
CA ALA A 20 0.62 -14.75 -12.37
C ALA A 20 0.07 -15.03 -10.95
N LEU A 21 -0.70 -16.10 -10.79
CA LEU A 21 -1.29 -16.55 -9.53
C LEU A 21 -0.72 -17.92 -9.16
N ARG A 22 -0.28 -18.08 -7.91
CA ARG A 22 0.05 -19.41 -7.39
C ARG A 22 -1.23 -20.21 -7.19
N VAL A 23 -1.25 -21.43 -7.69
CA VAL A 23 -2.41 -22.32 -7.63
C VAL A 23 -1.95 -23.75 -7.36
N GLU A 24 -2.89 -24.57 -6.93
CA GLU A 24 -2.78 -26.02 -6.98
C GLU A 24 -3.80 -26.55 -7.98
N VAL A 25 -3.32 -27.33 -8.95
CA VAL A 25 -4.14 -28.00 -9.98
C VAL A 25 -3.99 -29.50 -9.78
N ALA A 26 -5.09 -30.18 -9.42
CA ALA A 26 -5.09 -31.63 -9.13
C ALA A 26 -3.99 -32.06 -8.12
N GLY A 27 -3.82 -31.30 -7.02
CA GLY A 27 -2.80 -31.60 -6.00
C GLY A 27 -1.38 -31.18 -6.36
N VAL A 28 -1.15 -30.60 -7.55
CA VAL A 28 0.18 -30.17 -7.99
C VAL A 28 0.31 -28.65 -7.84
N PRO A 29 1.27 -28.15 -7.01
CA PRO A 29 1.51 -26.72 -6.88
C PRO A 29 2.19 -26.15 -8.12
N GLY A 30 1.81 -24.94 -8.48
CA GLY A 30 2.43 -24.19 -9.58
C GLY A 30 1.89 -22.78 -9.71
N THR A 31 2.19 -22.18 -10.84
CA THR A 31 1.82 -20.81 -11.18
C THR A 31 0.96 -20.83 -12.42
N LEU A 32 -0.24 -20.25 -12.32
CA LEU A 32 -1.10 -19.94 -13.43
C LEU A 32 -0.77 -18.54 -13.93
N SER A 33 -0.35 -18.38 -15.19
CA SER A 33 -0.03 -17.10 -15.80
C SER A 33 -0.93 -16.77 -16.99
N ILE A 34 -1.12 -15.46 -17.18
CA ILE A 34 -1.88 -14.87 -18.28
C ILE A 34 -1.04 -13.74 -18.88
N SER A 35 -0.94 -13.74 -20.21
CA SER A 35 -0.17 -12.75 -20.96
C SER A 35 -0.99 -11.52 -21.39
N ASP A 36 -2.32 -11.65 -21.44
CA ASP A 36 -3.23 -10.54 -21.75
C ASP A 36 -4.66 -10.80 -21.22
N TYR A 37 -5.04 -10.11 -20.14
CA TYR A 37 -6.36 -10.24 -19.51
C TYR A 37 -7.53 -9.90 -20.44
N GLY A 38 -7.34 -9.00 -21.42
CA GLY A 38 -8.42 -8.53 -22.30
C GLY A 38 -8.81 -9.51 -23.41
N THR A 39 -7.90 -10.44 -23.75
CA THR A 39 -8.06 -11.34 -24.90
C THR A 39 -7.79 -12.82 -24.60
N ALA A 40 -7.32 -13.14 -23.39
CA ALA A 40 -6.96 -14.51 -23.05
C ALA A 40 -8.17 -15.44 -23.00
N THR A 41 -8.13 -16.44 -23.86
CA THR A 41 -9.02 -17.62 -23.83
C THR A 41 -8.37 -18.83 -23.15
N SER A 42 -7.10 -18.71 -22.73
CA SER A 42 -6.35 -19.78 -22.10
C SER A 42 -5.34 -19.24 -21.09
N TYR A 43 -5.05 -20.07 -20.08
CA TYR A 43 -4.05 -19.81 -19.06
C TYR A 43 -2.90 -20.82 -19.18
N ALA A 44 -1.68 -20.36 -18.93
CA ALA A 44 -0.52 -21.24 -18.83
C ALA A 44 -0.31 -21.66 -17.38
N PHE A 45 -0.24 -22.97 -17.13
CA PHE A 45 0.15 -23.50 -15.82
C PHE A 45 1.59 -24.02 -15.88
N THR A 46 2.45 -23.46 -15.03
CA THR A 46 3.83 -23.90 -14.83
C THR A 46 3.95 -24.52 -13.44
N ARG A 47 4.36 -25.79 -13.36
CA ARG A 47 4.58 -26.46 -12.08
C ARG A 47 5.69 -25.78 -11.29
N ALA A 48 5.59 -25.78 -9.97
CA ALA A 48 6.65 -25.29 -9.09
C ALA A 48 7.92 -26.17 -9.18
N GLU A 49 7.73 -27.47 -9.44
CA GLU A 49 8.81 -28.44 -9.61
C GLU A 49 8.66 -29.22 -10.91
N ALA A 50 9.80 -29.54 -11.54
CA ALA A 50 9.84 -30.40 -12.72
C ALA A 50 9.31 -31.79 -12.39
N GLY A 51 8.50 -32.36 -13.28
CA GLY A 51 7.96 -33.70 -13.10
C GLY A 51 7.18 -34.19 -14.30
N ALA A 52 6.83 -35.48 -14.28
CA ALA A 52 6.08 -36.14 -15.34
C ALA A 52 4.71 -35.48 -15.58
N ALA A 53 4.24 -35.49 -16.83
CA ALA A 53 2.91 -35.00 -17.16
C ALA A 53 1.84 -35.80 -16.41
N VAL A 54 0.96 -35.10 -15.69
CA VAL A 54 -0.17 -35.71 -14.97
C VAL A 54 -1.43 -35.50 -15.81
N PRO A 55 -2.14 -36.56 -16.22
CA PRO A 55 -3.45 -36.41 -16.84
C PRO A 55 -4.45 -35.88 -15.80
N VAL A 56 -5.16 -34.80 -16.13
CA VAL A 56 -6.24 -34.26 -15.30
C VAL A 56 -7.56 -34.38 -16.03
N VAL A 57 -8.62 -34.72 -15.30
CA VAL A 57 -9.99 -34.75 -15.84
C VAL A 57 -10.52 -33.32 -15.89
N ASN A 58 -11.07 -32.91 -17.02
CA ASN A 58 -11.72 -31.61 -17.19
C ASN A 58 -13.23 -31.74 -16.87
N PRO A 59 -13.84 -30.90 -16.00
CA PRO A 59 -13.25 -29.77 -15.27
C PRO A 59 -12.31 -30.18 -14.13
N VAL A 60 -11.15 -29.53 -14.05
CA VAL A 60 -10.18 -29.71 -12.97
C VAL A 60 -10.35 -28.61 -11.92
N PRO A 61 -10.48 -28.94 -10.63
CA PRO A 61 -10.46 -27.93 -9.57
C PRO A 61 -9.12 -27.19 -9.54
N ILE A 62 -9.20 -25.86 -9.52
CA ILE A 62 -8.06 -24.99 -9.28
C ILE A 62 -8.25 -24.38 -7.89
N THR A 63 -7.28 -24.61 -7.02
CA THR A 63 -7.26 -23.99 -5.69
C THR A 63 -6.22 -22.87 -5.71
N PRO A 64 -6.63 -21.58 -5.64
CA PRO A 64 -5.70 -20.49 -5.43
C PRO A 64 -4.86 -20.76 -4.16
N LYS A 65 -3.55 -20.59 -4.27
CA LYS A 65 -2.64 -20.59 -3.13
C LYS A 65 -2.14 -19.17 -2.98
N SER A 66 -2.47 -18.52 -1.88
CA SER A 66 -1.75 -17.32 -1.46
C SER A 66 -0.27 -17.68 -1.33
N GLY A 67 0.61 -16.81 -1.82
CA GLY A 67 2.02 -16.93 -1.45
C GLY A 67 2.13 -16.76 0.07
N VAL A 68 3.09 -17.44 0.69
CA VAL A 68 3.53 -17.07 2.04
C VAL A 68 4.06 -15.65 1.96
N VAL A 69 3.20 -14.69 2.26
CA VAL A 69 3.57 -13.32 2.57
C VAL A 69 3.48 -13.25 4.08
N LEU A 70 4.63 -13.37 4.73
CA LEU A 70 4.73 -13.28 6.18
C LEU A 70 4.09 -11.96 6.62
N GLY A 71 3.12 -12.03 7.53
CA GLY A 71 2.35 -10.86 7.98
C GLY A 71 1.10 -10.53 7.16
N SER A 72 0.68 -11.40 6.23
CA SER A 72 -0.66 -11.31 5.62
C SER A 72 -1.75 -11.93 6.50
N THR A 73 -3.02 -11.66 6.18
CA THR A 73 -4.20 -12.25 6.85
C THR A 73 -4.44 -13.72 6.49
N ASP A 74 -3.59 -14.33 5.67
CA ASP A 74 -3.67 -15.74 5.35
C ASP A 74 -3.20 -16.58 6.54
N ALA A 75 -4.08 -17.45 7.05
CA ALA A 75 -3.79 -18.37 8.14
C ALA A 75 -2.60 -19.31 7.85
N SER A 76 -2.33 -19.61 6.57
CA SER A 76 -1.17 -20.43 6.16
C SER A 76 0.16 -19.66 6.15
N ALA A 77 0.11 -18.33 6.35
CA ALA A 77 1.26 -17.43 6.38
C ALA A 77 1.66 -16.99 7.80
N ALA A 78 1.21 -17.71 8.84
CA ALA A 78 1.58 -17.45 10.22
C ALA A 78 3.11 -17.43 10.37
N MET A 79 3.66 -16.27 10.76
CA MET A 79 5.08 -16.11 11.01
C MET A 79 5.47 -16.90 12.25
N ALA A 80 6.58 -17.65 12.20
CA ALA A 80 7.08 -18.33 13.39
C ALA A 80 7.39 -17.29 14.47
N LEU A 81 7.01 -17.58 15.73
CA LEU A 81 7.20 -16.65 16.86
C LEU A 81 8.64 -16.15 16.97
N LYS A 82 9.64 -17.00 16.70
CA LYS A 82 11.06 -16.62 16.70
C LYS A 82 11.38 -15.50 15.69
N ASP A 83 10.75 -15.55 14.51
CA ASP A 83 10.98 -14.58 13.44
C ASP A 83 10.25 -13.28 13.78
N LEU A 84 9.04 -13.39 14.36
CA LEU A 84 8.27 -12.25 14.87
C LEU A 84 9.01 -11.51 16.00
N PHE A 85 9.53 -12.24 17.01
CA PHE A 85 10.30 -11.67 18.12
C PHE A 85 11.59 -10.98 17.68
N SER A 86 12.17 -11.39 16.54
CA SER A 86 13.35 -10.75 15.96
C SER A 86 13.03 -9.61 14.98
N GLY A 87 11.77 -9.50 14.57
CA GLY A 87 11.31 -8.63 13.50
C GLY A 87 10.95 -7.21 13.94
N THR A 88 10.71 -6.38 12.93
CA THR A 88 10.20 -5.01 13.08
C THR A 88 8.81 -4.93 12.45
N VAL A 89 7.84 -4.35 13.16
CA VAL A 89 6.52 -4.04 12.60
C VAL A 89 6.46 -2.57 12.22
N ILE A 90 5.97 -2.32 11.00
CA ILE A 90 5.71 -0.98 10.50
C ILE A 90 4.19 -0.75 10.55
N VAL A 91 3.77 0.24 11.33
CA VAL A 91 2.38 0.70 11.41
C VAL A 91 2.27 1.97 10.56
N TYR A 92 1.80 1.83 9.33
CA TYR A 92 1.61 2.97 8.43
C TYR A 92 0.18 3.50 8.57
N VAL A 93 0.06 4.72 9.11
CA VAL A 93 -1.22 5.40 9.31
C VAL A 93 -1.75 5.92 7.97
N THR A 94 -3.06 5.79 7.74
CA THR A 94 -3.58 5.76 6.38
C THR A 94 -4.13 7.10 5.89
N TYR A 95 -3.88 7.37 4.61
CA TYR A 95 -4.53 8.41 3.83
C TYR A 95 -6.07 8.35 3.88
N ASN A 96 -6.63 7.13 4.00
CA ASN A 96 -8.07 6.87 3.90
C ASN A 96 -8.88 7.38 5.09
N ASP A 97 -8.32 7.33 6.31
CA ASP A 97 -9.01 7.80 7.53
C ASP A 97 -9.56 9.22 7.35
N HIS A 98 -8.77 10.10 6.73
CA HIS A 98 -9.12 11.50 6.54
C HIS A 98 -10.20 11.74 5.47
N ARG A 99 -10.39 10.82 4.52
CA ARG A 99 -11.42 10.93 3.47
C ARG A 99 -12.81 10.57 3.97
N GLU A 100 -12.89 9.83 5.06
CA GLU A 100 -14.17 9.45 5.64
C GLU A 100 -14.82 10.65 6.33
N SER A 101 -16.12 10.85 6.09
CA SER A 101 -16.89 11.91 6.76
C SER A 101 -16.98 11.71 8.28
N THR A 102 -16.69 10.49 8.75
CA THR A 102 -16.66 10.10 10.15
C THR A 102 -15.26 10.18 10.77
N TYR A 103 -14.28 10.80 10.09
CA TYR A 103 -12.93 10.95 10.61
C TYR A 103 -12.95 11.54 12.03
N SER A 104 -12.19 10.92 12.92
CA SER A 104 -11.95 11.41 14.27
C SER A 104 -10.49 11.17 14.63
N GLN A 105 -9.74 12.26 14.79
CA GLN A 105 -8.32 12.20 15.16
C GLN A 105 -8.11 11.39 16.44
N ALA A 106 -8.98 11.55 17.45
CA ALA A 106 -8.90 10.80 18.69
C ALA A 106 -9.11 9.29 18.48
N ALA A 107 -10.05 8.90 17.62
CA ALA A 107 -10.30 7.50 17.31
C ALA A 107 -9.13 6.89 16.52
N THR A 108 -8.61 7.59 15.52
CA THR A 108 -7.45 7.13 14.75
C THR A 108 -6.22 6.95 15.64
N LEU A 109 -5.93 7.91 16.54
CA LEU A 109 -4.84 7.79 17.51
C LEU A 109 -5.03 6.59 18.46
N ALA A 110 -6.26 6.38 18.95
CA ALA A 110 -6.58 5.23 19.80
C ALA A 110 -6.38 3.90 19.06
N ASN A 111 -6.77 3.82 17.79
CA ASN A 111 -6.57 2.64 16.94
C ASN A 111 -5.09 2.35 16.72
N VAL A 112 -4.27 3.36 16.40
CA VAL A 112 -2.83 3.19 16.25
C VAL A 112 -2.21 2.71 17.56
N ALA A 113 -2.59 3.31 18.70
CA ALA A 113 -2.12 2.87 20.02
C ALA A 113 -2.51 1.43 20.33
N ALA A 114 -3.73 1.00 19.99
CA ALA A 114 -4.16 -0.38 20.16
C ALA A 114 -3.30 -1.36 19.34
N ILE A 115 -3.01 -1.03 18.08
CA ILE A 115 -2.14 -1.85 17.22
C ILE A 115 -0.73 -1.93 17.81
N VAL A 116 -0.14 -0.78 18.15
CA VAL A 116 1.21 -0.71 18.71
C VAL A 116 1.30 -1.51 20.02
N ASN A 117 0.33 -1.38 20.92
CA ASN A 117 0.31 -2.12 22.18
C ASN A 117 0.15 -3.63 21.99
N ALA A 118 -0.57 -4.06 20.94
CA ALA A 118 -0.72 -5.47 20.61
C ALA A 118 0.57 -6.10 20.06
N VAL A 119 1.32 -5.37 19.23
CA VAL A 119 2.51 -5.91 18.55
C VAL A 119 3.79 -5.74 19.35
N ARG A 120 3.94 -4.67 20.12
CA ARG A 120 5.17 -4.36 20.88
C ARG A 120 5.69 -5.49 21.78
N PRO A 121 4.86 -6.29 22.49
CA PRO A 121 5.39 -7.42 23.27
C PRO A 121 5.85 -8.60 22.41
N LEU A 122 5.52 -8.61 21.12
CA LEU A 122 5.77 -9.73 20.20
C LEU A 122 6.92 -9.47 19.24
N VAL A 123 7.43 -8.24 19.14
CA VAL A 123 8.40 -7.85 18.12
C VAL A 123 9.58 -7.15 18.75
N LYS A 124 10.71 -7.17 18.05
CA LYS A 124 11.89 -6.46 18.51
C LYS A 124 11.58 -4.97 18.56
N LYS A 125 10.90 -4.45 17.52
CA LYS A 125 10.77 -3.01 17.28
C LYS A 125 9.49 -2.65 16.54
N VAL A 126 9.03 -1.42 16.74
CA VAL A 126 7.87 -0.85 16.08
C VAL A 126 8.28 0.47 15.43
N LEU A 127 7.86 0.68 14.20
CA LEU A 127 7.99 1.94 13.49
C LEU A 127 6.59 2.42 13.09
N VAL A 128 6.21 3.61 13.52
CA VAL A 128 5.00 4.29 13.07
C VAL A 128 5.37 5.18 11.89
N VAL A 129 4.60 5.11 10.81
CA VAL A 129 4.85 5.92 9.61
C VAL A 129 3.66 6.87 9.44
N CYS A 130 3.94 8.16 9.43
CA CYS A 130 2.96 9.21 9.22
C CYS A 130 2.57 9.35 7.75
N ASP A 131 1.40 9.93 7.51
CA ASP A 131 0.85 10.17 6.18
C ASP A 131 1.72 11.15 5.36
N HIS A 132 1.56 11.11 4.04
CA HIS A 132 2.06 12.12 3.10
C HIS A 132 0.89 12.81 2.39
N ILE A 133 1.12 13.99 1.84
CA ILE A 133 0.05 14.87 1.34
C ILE A 133 0.20 15.03 -0.17
N GLY A 134 -0.45 14.16 -0.94
CA GLY A 134 -0.43 14.17 -2.41
C GLY A 134 -1.59 14.94 -3.06
N PHE A 135 -1.59 14.98 -4.40
CA PHE A 135 -2.65 15.61 -5.20
C PHE A 135 -4.05 15.02 -4.96
N GLY A 136 -4.14 13.77 -4.50
CA GLY A 136 -5.42 13.15 -4.14
C GLY A 136 -6.15 13.89 -3.01
N ARG A 137 -5.46 14.75 -2.25
CA ARG A 137 -6.06 15.62 -1.22
C ARG A 137 -6.70 16.89 -1.79
N LEU A 138 -6.55 17.16 -3.08
CA LEU A 138 -7.07 18.36 -3.73
C LEU A 138 -8.39 18.06 -4.44
N THR A 139 -9.15 19.10 -4.80
CA THR A 139 -10.20 18.93 -5.81
C THR A 139 -9.56 18.66 -7.17
N ASP A 140 -10.30 18.01 -8.06
CA ASP A 140 -9.79 17.73 -9.40
C ASP A 140 -9.43 19.01 -10.17
N ALA A 141 -10.22 20.08 -10.01
CA ALA A 141 -9.93 21.37 -10.63
C ALA A 141 -8.60 21.97 -10.14
N THR A 142 -8.36 21.96 -8.82
CA THR A 142 -7.12 22.46 -8.24
C THR A 142 -5.92 21.57 -8.59
N ALA A 143 -6.11 20.25 -8.60
CA ALA A 143 -5.08 19.31 -9.03
C ALA A 143 -4.66 19.58 -10.49
N GLN A 144 -5.62 19.70 -11.41
CA GLN A 144 -5.35 19.96 -12.83
C GLN A 144 -4.67 21.32 -13.04
N ALA A 145 -5.12 22.37 -12.34
CA ALA A 145 -4.47 23.68 -12.38
C ALA A 145 -2.99 23.66 -11.93
N ASN A 146 -2.58 22.61 -11.22
CA ASN A 146 -1.23 22.41 -10.71
C ASN A 146 -0.47 21.28 -11.42
N GLY A 147 -0.91 20.89 -12.62
CA GLY A 147 -0.17 19.98 -13.50
C GLY A 147 -0.58 18.51 -13.42
N ALA A 148 -1.68 18.19 -12.73
CA ALA A 148 -2.24 16.83 -12.72
C ALA A 148 -3.13 16.55 -13.94
N GLY A 149 -3.24 15.26 -14.30
CA GLY A 149 -4.28 14.79 -15.22
C GLY A 149 -5.67 14.81 -14.56
N ALA A 150 -6.71 14.75 -15.39
CA ALA A 150 -8.08 14.68 -14.92
C ALA A 150 -8.35 13.40 -14.09
N GLY A 151 -9.10 13.54 -13.01
CA GLY A 151 -9.44 12.45 -12.08
C GLY A 151 -8.39 12.15 -11.02
N ILE A 152 -7.31 12.93 -10.92
CA ILE A 152 -6.27 12.76 -9.89
C ILE A 152 -6.69 13.42 -8.57
N GLY A 153 -7.34 14.59 -8.61
CA GLY A 153 -7.85 15.22 -7.39
C GLY A 153 -9.15 14.55 -6.95
N LEU A 154 -9.24 14.13 -5.69
CA LEU A 154 -10.34 13.30 -5.18
C LEU A 154 -11.21 13.98 -4.12
N ALA A 155 -10.86 15.17 -3.66
CA ALA A 155 -11.68 15.91 -2.70
C ALA A 155 -12.92 16.50 -3.38
N SER A 156 -14.07 16.47 -2.69
CA SER A 156 -15.34 16.95 -3.23
C SER A 156 -15.45 18.48 -3.28
N SER A 157 -14.63 19.19 -2.51
CA SER A 157 -14.62 20.66 -2.43
C SER A 157 -13.29 21.17 -1.89
N GLU A 158 -13.00 22.46 -2.08
CA GLU A 158 -11.80 23.11 -1.54
C GLU A 158 -11.78 23.16 0.01
N ILE A 159 -12.97 23.22 0.63
CA ILE A 159 -13.11 23.13 2.09
C ILE A 159 -12.66 21.75 2.56
N GLU A 160 -13.10 20.71 1.86
CA GLU A 160 -12.73 19.34 2.14
C GLU A 160 -11.23 19.10 1.91
N SER A 161 -10.66 19.63 0.82
CA SER A 161 -9.22 19.59 0.58
C SER A 161 -8.44 20.17 1.76
N LYS A 162 -8.81 21.39 2.18
CA LYS A 162 -8.14 22.08 3.29
C LYS A 162 -8.26 21.30 4.60
N ARG A 163 -9.46 20.79 4.91
CA ARG A 163 -9.71 19.98 6.10
C ARG A 163 -8.83 18.73 6.11
N GLN A 164 -8.84 17.94 5.05
CA GLN A 164 -8.05 16.70 4.98
C GLN A 164 -6.55 16.95 5.13
N ILE A 165 -6.02 18.00 4.47
CA ILE A 165 -4.60 18.38 4.58
C ILE A 165 -4.24 18.75 6.02
N GLN A 166 -5.06 19.58 6.66
CA GLN A 166 -4.84 20.01 8.05
C GLN A 166 -4.98 18.86 9.04
N ASP A 167 -5.93 17.95 8.81
CA ASP A 167 -6.12 16.75 9.63
C ASP A 167 -4.92 15.81 9.53
N SER A 168 -4.35 15.59 8.33
CA SER A 168 -3.10 14.83 8.16
C SER A 168 -1.95 15.47 8.93
N GLN A 169 -1.78 16.80 8.86
CA GLN A 169 -0.72 17.52 9.59
C GLN A 169 -0.90 17.43 11.12
N ALA A 170 -2.13 17.55 11.60
CA ALA A 170 -2.44 17.43 13.02
C ALA A 170 -2.20 16.01 13.53
N LEU A 171 -2.58 14.99 12.75
CA LEU A 171 -2.34 13.58 13.08
C LEU A 171 -0.84 13.27 13.12
N THR A 172 -0.07 13.69 12.11
CA THR A 172 1.40 13.56 12.08
C THR A 172 2.03 14.16 13.33
N THR A 173 1.62 15.38 13.71
CA THR A 173 2.11 16.04 14.93
C THR A 173 1.83 15.21 16.19
N ALA A 174 0.61 14.68 16.32
CA ALA A 174 0.23 13.87 17.47
C ALA A 174 0.98 12.52 17.53
N LEU A 175 1.20 11.88 16.38
CA LEU A 175 1.94 10.62 16.29
C LEU A 175 3.42 10.79 16.63
N LEU A 176 4.05 11.86 16.12
CA LEU A 176 5.45 12.19 16.45
C LEU A 176 5.63 12.44 17.95
N ALA A 177 4.65 13.08 18.59
CA ALA A 177 4.65 13.30 20.04
C ALA A 177 4.41 12.00 20.83
N ALA A 178 3.54 11.10 20.36
CA ALA A 178 3.20 9.85 21.03
C ALA A 178 4.29 8.77 20.89
N TYR A 179 5.03 8.77 19.78
CA TYR A 179 6.05 7.78 19.45
C TYR A 179 7.40 8.47 19.18
N PRO A 180 7.96 9.20 20.16
CA PRO A 180 9.17 9.98 19.97
C PRO A 180 10.32 9.05 19.62
N GLY A 181 10.83 9.22 18.41
CA GLY A 181 11.90 8.40 17.89
C GLY A 181 11.52 7.00 17.42
N GLU A 182 10.24 6.67 17.36
CA GLU A 182 9.73 5.46 16.70
C GLU A 182 8.75 5.85 15.59
N CYS A 183 8.82 7.09 15.11
CA CYS A 183 7.88 7.65 14.15
C CYS A 183 8.61 8.33 12.99
N VAL A 184 8.15 8.08 11.76
CA VAL A 184 8.68 8.68 10.52
C VAL A 184 7.70 9.71 10.00
N ASP A 185 8.16 10.96 9.90
CA ASP A 185 7.43 12.01 9.18
C ASP A 185 7.78 11.95 7.68
N LEU A 186 6.99 11.24 6.89
CA LEU A 186 7.22 11.15 5.44
C LEU A 186 7.11 12.51 4.77
N GLN A 187 6.12 13.32 5.15
CA GLN A 187 5.89 14.63 4.55
C GLN A 187 7.10 15.55 4.77
N ALA A 188 7.65 15.61 5.98
CA ALA A 188 8.82 16.45 6.26
C ALA A 188 10.06 16.00 5.46
N ASN A 189 10.30 14.70 5.32
CA ASN A 189 11.40 14.18 4.51
C ASN A 189 11.23 14.52 3.02
N LEU A 190 10.01 14.34 2.48
CA LEU A 190 9.69 14.70 1.10
C LEU A 190 9.87 16.20 0.82
N VAL A 191 9.51 17.05 1.79
CA VAL A 191 9.75 18.50 1.70
C VAL A 191 11.25 18.80 1.70
N ALA A 192 12.01 18.21 2.61
CA ALA A 192 13.45 18.43 2.73
C ALA A 192 14.21 18.06 1.45
N ASP A 193 13.80 16.98 0.78
CA ASP A 193 14.42 16.51 -0.46
C ASP A 193 13.86 17.18 -1.72
N GLY A 194 12.95 18.15 -1.58
CA GLY A 194 12.40 18.92 -2.70
C GLY A 194 11.39 18.15 -3.56
N TYR A 195 10.80 17.08 -3.03
CA TYR A 195 9.78 16.28 -3.71
C TYR A 195 8.35 16.82 -3.56
N THR A 196 8.19 18.02 -3.00
CA THR A 196 6.91 18.72 -2.89
C THR A 196 6.88 19.99 -3.73
N GLN A 197 5.67 20.52 -3.93
CA GLN A 197 5.41 21.81 -4.55
C GLN A 197 4.37 22.59 -3.74
N ASN A 198 4.42 23.92 -3.86
CA ASN A 198 3.44 24.80 -3.24
C ASN A 198 2.12 24.76 -4.01
N VAL A 199 1.02 24.50 -3.31
CA VAL A 199 -0.34 24.63 -3.86
C VAL A 199 -1.19 25.47 -2.90
N THR A 200 -1.90 26.44 -3.44
CA THR A 200 -2.80 27.31 -2.65
C THR A 200 -4.20 26.71 -2.62
N VAL A 201 -4.72 26.46 -1.42
CA VAL A 201 -6.09 25.97 -1.16
C VAL A 201 -6.76 26.95 -0.21
N LEU A 202 -7.84 27.60 -0.66
CA LEU A 202 -8.56 28.64 0.09
C LEU A 202 -7.64 29.69 0.74
N GLY A 203 -6.66 30.19 -0.03
CA GLY A 203 -5.72 31.23 0.40
C GLY A 203 -4.60 30.74 1.33
N THR A 204 -4.51 29.43 1.64
CA THR A 204 -3.42 28.85 2.42
C THR A 204 -2.50 28.03 1.51
N VAL A 205 -1.19 28.25 1.60
CA VAL A 205 -0.19 27.49 0.83
C VAL A 205 0.14 26.20 1.58
N PHE A 206 0.04 25.08 0.89
CA PHE A 206 0.42 23.76 1.38
C PHE A 206 1.52 23.14 0.52
N GLN A 207 2.37 22.32 1.15
CA GLN A 207 3.34 21.48 0.45
C GLN A 207 2.64 20.20 -0.01
N ILE A 208 2.49 20.04 -1.33
CA ILE A 208 1.87 18.86 -1.95
C ILE A 208 2.93 18.03 -2.64
N VAL A 209 2.96 16.72 -2.39
CA VAL A 209 3.90 15.78 -2.99
C VAL A 209 3.70 15.72 -4.51
N LYS A 210 4.80 15.81 -5.26
CA LYS A 210 4.81 15.82 -6.72
C LYS A 210 4.35 14.48 -7.31
N LEU A 211 3.77 14.52 -8.50
CA LEU A 211 3.35 13.33 -9.25
C LEU A 211 4.53 12.43 -9.69
N THR A 212 5.76 12.94 -9.68
CA THR A 212 6.97 12.13 -9.89
C THR A 212 7.19 11.11 -8.76
N ILE A 213 6.63 11.38 -7.58
CA ILE A 213 6.60 10.45 -6.43
C ILE A 213 5.28 9.69 -6.39
N LEU A 214 4.15 10.41 -6.43
CA LEU A 214 2.80 9.82 -6.35
C LEU A 214 2.09 9.93 -7.70
N GLY A 215 2.26 8.93 -8.58
CA GLY A 215 1.83 9.04 -9.97
C GLY A 215 0.32 9.19 -10.19
N ASP A 216 -0.50 8.74 -9.23
CA ASP A 216 -1.96 8.93 -9.22
C ASP A 216 -2.40 9.97 -8.17
N GLY A 217 -1.44 10.73 -7.61
CA GLY A 217 -1.66 11.72 -6.57
C GLY A 217 -1.85 11.16 -5.16
N THR A 218 -1.88 9.85 -4.96
CA THR A 218 -2.13 9.23 -3.63
C THR A 218 -1.13 8.14 -3.29
N HIS A 219 -0.79 7.27 -4.23
CA HIS A 219 0.04 6.11 -3.99
C HIS A 219 1.44 6.30 -4.61
N PRO A 220 2.51 5.74 -4.01
CA PRO A 220 3.84 5.70 -4.61
C PRO A 220 3.86 4.72 -5.79
N THR A 221 3.19 5.04 -6.89
CA THR A 221 3.07 4.18 -8.06
C THR A 221 4.34 4.18 -8.91
N THR A 222 5.17 5.24 -8.82
CA THR A 222 6.41 5.39 -9.58
C THR A 222 7.55 4.58 -8.94
N ALA A 223 8.52 4.15 -9.75
CA ALA A 223 9.71 3.46 -9.23
C ALA A 223 10.51 4.35 -8.25
N LEU A 224 10.58 5.66 -8.54
CA LEU A 224 11.22 6.64 -7.68
C LEU A 224 10.48 6.79 -6.35
N GLY A 225 9.15 6.95 -6.37
CA GLY A 225 8.35 7.12 -5.15
C GLY A 225 8.48 5.95 -4.20
N LYS A 226 8.42 4.71 -4.73
CA LYS A 226 8.65 3.49 -3.93
C LYS A 226 10.03 3.47 -3.28
N ALA A 227 11.06 3.82 -4.05
CA ALA A 227 12.43 3.82 -3.55
C ALA A 227 12.67 4.91 -2.49
N VAL A 228 12.12 6.10 -2.69
CA VAL A 228 12.25 7.25 -1.78
C VAL A 228 11.58 6.97 -0.44
N GLU A 229 10.32 6.57 -0.43
CA GLU A 229 9.60 6.29 0.83
C GLU A 229 10.20 5.10 1.58
N ALA A 230 10.55 4.03 0.86
CA ALA A 230 11.28 2.90 1.44
C ALA A 230 12.62 3.33 2.03
N GLY A 231 13.32 4.25 1.36
CA GLY A 231 14.55 4.85 1.85
C GLY A 231 14.38 5.59 3.18
N TYR A 232 13.32 6.40 3.33
CA TYR A 232 13.06 7.11 4.59
C TYR A 232 12.74 6.16 5.74
N MET A 233 11.92 5.13 5.48
CA MET A 233 11.67 4.08 6.46
C MET A 233 12.97 3.36 6.82
N ASN A 234 13.75 2.92 5.83
CA ASN A 234 15.02 2.22 6.04
C ASN A 234 16.06 3.07 6.80
N ASN A 235 16.13 4.37 6.54
CA ASN A 235 17.02 5.28 7.26
C ASN A 235 16.61 5.39 8.73
N GLN A 236 15.32 5.46 9.03
CA GLN A 236 14.82 5.47 10.40
C GLN A 236 15.06 4.14 11.11
N LEU A 237 14.94 3.03 10.37
CA LEU A 237 15.33 1.72 10.89
C LEU A 237 16.84 1.71 11.22
N THR A 238 17.68 1.97 10.24
CA THR A 238 19.15 1.85 10.36
C THR A 238 19.76 2.83 11.37
N SER A 239 19.37 4.11 11.33
CA SER A 239 19.97 5.17 12.18
C SER A 239 19.74 4.97 13.67
N ARG A 240 18.74 4.18 14.03
CA ARG A 240 18.36 3.89 15.42
C ARG A 240 18.84 2.52 15.88
N GLY A 241 19.63 1.85 15.03
CA GLY A 241 19.94 0.43 15.20
C GLY A 241 18.68 -0.40 15.29
N ILE A 242 17.58 0.02 14.64
CA ILE A 242 16.31 -0.68 14.50
C ILE A 242 16.44 -1.77 13.42
#